data_AF-J0K2F0-F1
#
_entry.id   AF-J0K2F0-F1
#
_cell.length_a   1.000
_cell.length_b   1.000
_cell.length_c   1.000
_cell.angle_alpha   90.00
_cell.angle_beta   90.00
_cell.angle_gamma   90.00
#
_symmetry.space_group_name_H-M   'P 1'
#
loop_
_entity.id
_entity.type
_entity.pdbx_description
1 polymer ?
#
loop_
_entity_poly.entity_id
_entity_poly.type
_entity_poly.pdbx_seq_one_letter_code
_entity_poly.pdbx_strand_id
1 'polypeptide(L)' 'MKSNFDGQKQEILALINDETRFKQTCFPSVFDLEKCIQACEENVKKTQECAQGLEKWIQTGEDFIKGEDFIDVEPEEE' A
#
# COMPACT_ATOMS: atom_id res chain seq x y z
N MET A 1 18.68 -49.14 17.95
CA MET A 1 19.35 -48.27 16.96
C MET A 1 18.58 -46.97 16.92
N LYS A 2 19.23 -45.81 17.15
CA LYS A 2 18.62 -44.52 16.78
C LYS A 2 18.42 -44.58 15.26
N SER A 3 17.17 -44.60 14.84
CA SER A 3 16.82 -44.69 13.43
C SER A 3 17.29 -43.41 12.74
N ASN A 4 17.80 -43.51 11.50
CA ASN A 4 18.12 -42.34 10.67
C ASN A 4 16.92 -41.36 10.57
N PHE A 5 15.71 -41.89 10.75
CA PHE A 5 14.46 -41.16 10.84
C PHE A 5 14.38 -40.16 12.01
N ASP A 6 14.90 -40.52 13.20
CA ASP A 6 14.86 -39.62 14.36
C ASP A 6 15.73 -38.39 14.14
N GLY A 7 16.87 -38.55 13.45
CA GLY A 7 17.74 -37.44 13.05
C GLY A 7 17.07 -36.51 12.07
N GLN A 8 16.55 -37.06 10.96
CA GLN A 8 15.83 -36.29 9.94
C GLN A 8 14.61 -35.54 10.51
N LYS A 9 13.88 -36.17 11.43
CA LYS A 9 12.76 -35.55 12.12
C LYS A 9 13.19 -34.33 12.93
N GLN A 10 14.31 -34.40 13.64
CA GLN A 10 14.82 -33.25 14.40
C GLN A 10 15.29 -32.12 13.48
N GLU A 11 15.90 -32.44 12.33
CA GLU A 11 16.31 -31.44 11.34
C GLU A 11 15.12 -30.70 10.73
N ILE A 12 14.05 -31.43 10.37
CA ILE A 12 12.81 -30.83 9.86
C ILE A 12 12.17 -29.94 10.94
N LEU A 13 12.11 -30.40 12.19
CA LEU A 13 11.59 -29.59 13.30
C LEU A 13 12.43 -28.33 13.52
N ALA A 14 13.76 -28.43 13.45
CA ALA A 14 14.65 -27.28 13.57
C ALA A 14 14.46 -26.28 12.42
N LEU A 15 14.24 -26.75 11.19
CA LEU A 15 13.94 -25.90 10.05
C LEU A 15 12.60 -25.17 10.22
N ILE A 16 11.52 -25.89 10.59
CA ILE A 16 10.17 -25.31 10.72
C ILE A 16 10.08 -24.33 11.90
N ASN A 17 10.82 -24.58 12.99
CA ASN A 17 10.83 -23.68 14.15
C ASN A 17 11.61 -22.38 13.92
N ASP A 18 12.41 -22.30 12.85
CA ASP A 18 13.07 -21.07 12.41
C ASP A 18 12.26 -20.48 11.24
N GLU A 19 11.33 -19.58 11.54
CA GLU A 19 10.41 -19.02 10.54
C GLU A 19 11.15 -18.37 9.36
N THR A 20 12.23 -17.61 9.63
CA THR A 20 12.97 -16.91 8.58
C THR A 20 13.66 -17.91 7.66
N ARG A 21 14.33 -18.90 8.24
CA ARG A 21 15.03 -19.94 7.47
C ARG A 21 14.03 -20.84 6.73
N PHE A 22 12.92 -21.19 7.36
CA PHE A 22 11.82 -21.94 6.75
C PHE A 22 11.30 -21.20 5.51
N LYS A 23 10.96 -19.92 5.67
CA LYS A 23 10.49 -19.05 4.59
C LYS A 23 11.49 -18.98 3.44
N GLN A 24 12.77 -18.70 3.71
CA GLN A 24 13.80 -18.64 2.66
C GLN A 24 14.03 -19.98 1.95
N THR A 25 14.04 -21.08 2.71
CA THR A 25 14.38 -22.41 2.16
C THR A 25 13.22 -22.99 1.36
N CYS A 26 12.00 -22.89 1.87
CA CYS A 26 10.81 -23.45 1.24
C CYS A 26 10.18 -22.51 0.21
N PHE A 27 10.39 -21.20 0.34
CA PHE A 27 9.81 -20.17 -0.52
C PHE A 27 10.86 -19.11 -0.88
N PRO A 28 11.77 -19.39 -1.84
CA PRO A 28 12.93 -18.55 -2.13
C PRO A 28 12.63 -17.07 -2.42
N SER A 29 11.42 -16.76 -2.89
CA SER A 29 11.00 -15.41 -3.27
C SER A 29 10.02 -14.76 -2.29
N VAL A 30 9.73 -15.36 -1.13
CA VAL A 30 8.70 -14.86 -0.20
C VAL A 30 9.00 -13.46 0.32
N PHE A 31 10.27 -13.16 0.63
CA PHE A 31 10.65 -11.83 1.10
C PHE A 31 10.60 -10.76 0.01
N ASP A 32 10.87 -11.13 -1.24
CA ASP A 32 10.71 -10.22 -2.36
C ASP A 32 9.22 -9.96 -2.63
N LEU A 33 8.38 -11.00 -2.51
CA LEU A 33 6.93 -10.86 -2.59
C LEU A 33 6.36 -10.00 -1.46
N GLU A 34 6.80 -10.19 -0.21
CA GLU A 34 6.40 -9.37 0.94
C GLU A 34 6.74 -7.89 0.71
N LYS A 35 7.95 -7.59 0.24
CA LYS A 35 8.36 -6.22 -0.11
C LYS A 35 7.52 -5.63 -1.25
N CYS A 36 7.26 -6.41 -2.30
CA CYS A 36 6.44 -5.97 -3.42
C CYS A 36 5.00 -5.64 -2.96
N ILE A 37 4.41 -6.47 -2.10
CA ILE A 37 3.08 -6.22 -1.54
C ILE A 37 3.07 -4.94 -0.71
N GLN A 38 4.07 -4.74 0.15
CA GLN A 38 4.19 -3.52 0.96
C GLN A 38 4.32 -2.26 0.08
N ALA A 39 5.16 -2.31 -0.96
CA ALA A 39 5.30 -1.20 -1.90
C ALA A 39 4.00 -0.92 -2.67
N CYS A 40 3.26 -1.96 -3.06
CA CYS A 40 1.93 -1.82 -3.66
C CYS A 40 0.95 -1.15 -2.69
N GLU A 41 0.91 -1.57 -1.43
CA GLU A 41 0.03 -0.99 -0.40
C GLU A 41 0.31 0.51 -0.20
N GLU A 42 1.58 0.90 -0.12
CA GLU A 42 1.97 2.31 -0.02
C GLU A 42 1.56 3.14 -1.25
N ASN A 43 1.72 2.59 -2.45
CA ASN A 43 1.35 3.27 -3.69
C ASN A 43 -0.17 3.42 -3.83
N VAL A 44 -0.94 2.41 -3.43
CA VAL A 44 -2.41 2.47 -3.40
C VAL A 44 -2.85 3.57 -2.43
N LYS A 45 -2.26 3.63 -1.23
CA LYS A 45 -2.59 4.67 -0.25
C LYS A 45 -2.33 6.08 -0.77
N LYS A 46 -1.16 6.33 -1.39
CA LYS A 46 -0.85 7.65 -2.00
C LYS A 46 -1.84 8.03 -3.10
N THR A 47 -2.21 7.05 -3.93
CA THR A 47 -3.20 7.26 -5.00
C THR A 47 -4.57 7.60 -4.43
N GLN A 48 -4.98 6.92 -3.35
CA GLN A 48 -6.24 7.20 -2.67
C GLN A 48 -6.25 8.60 -2.04
N GLU A 49 -5.18 9.01 -1.36
CA GLU A 49 -5.05 10.36 -0.80
C GLU A 49 -5.11 11.45 -1.89
N CYS A 50 -4.46 11.20 -3.04
CA CYS A 50 -4.50 12.10 -4.20
C CYS A 50 -5.93 12.21 -4.77
N ALA A 51 -6.62 11.07 -4.98
CA ALA A 51 -7.98 11.05 -5.49
C ALA A 51 -8.95 11.80 -4.56
N GLN A 52 -8.84 11.59 -3.24
CA GLN A 52 -9.63 12.32 -2.24
C GLN A 52 -9.32 13.82 -2.24
N GLY A 53 -8.06 14.21 -2.46
CA GLY A 53 -7.68 15.61 -2.63
C GLY A 53 -8.33 16.23 -3.86
N LEU A 54 -8.28 15.54 -5.00
CA LEU A 54 -8.88 15.99 -6.26
C LEU A 54 -10.40 16.11 -6.15
N GLU A 55 -11.08 15.17 -5.51
CA GLU A 55 -12.53 15.22 -5.29
C GLU A 55 -12.94 16.47 -4.50
N LYS A 56 -12.17 16.84 -3.45
CA LYS A 56 -12.40 18.09 -2.72
C LYS A 56 -12.19 19.33 -3.58
N TRP A 57 -11.13 19.35 -4.40
CA TRP A 57 -10.88 20.47 -5.33
C TRP A 57 -12.00 20.63 -6.36
N ILE A 58 -12.50 19.52 -6.92
CA ILE A 58 -13.63 19.52 -7.85
C ILE A 58 -14.88 20.06 -7.13
N GLN A 59 -15.19 19.57 -5.94
CA GLN A 59 -16.33 20.05 -5.15
C GLN A 59 -16.24 21.56 -4.88
N THR A 60 -15.08 22.06 -4.43
CA THR A 60 -14.88 23.50 -4.19
C THR A 60 -15.03 24.31 -5.48
N GLY A 61 -14.51 23.82 -6.61
CA GLY A 61 -14.69 24.47 -7.91
C GLY A 61 -16.14 24.50 -8.37
N GLU A 62 -16.88 23.40 -8.17
CA GLU A 62 -18.32 23.37 -8.46
C GLU A 62 -19.11 24.33 -7.58
N ASP A 63 -18.80 24.42 -6.29
CA ASP A 63 -19.44 25.35 -5.37
C ASP A 63 -19.14 26.81 -5.76
N PHE A 64 -17.92 27.10 -6.22
CA PHE A 64 -17.52 28.42 -6.72
C PHE A 64 -18.25 28.81 -8.01
N ILE A 65 -18.54 27.85 -8.90
CA ILE A 65 -19.31 28.11 -10.13
C ILE A 65 -20.81 28.26 -9.83
N LYS A 66 -21.35 27.52 -8.86
CA LYS A 66 -22.78 27.52 -8.50
C LYS A 66 -23.16 28.69 -7.58
N GLY A 67 -22.21 29.21 -6.79
CA GLY A 67 -22.38 30.46 -6.05
C GLY A 67 -22.14 31.65 -6.97
N GLU A 68 -23.17 32.46 -7.21
CA GLU A 68 -23.08 33.75 -7.93
C GLU A 68 -22.25 34.79 -7.15
N ASP A 69 -20.96 34.57 -6.90
CA ASP A 69 -20.02 35.66 -6.62
C ASP A 69 -19.48 36.20 -7.97
N PHE A 70 -20.41 36.62 -8.83
CA PHE A 70 -20.09 37.70 -9.75
C PHE A 70 -19.87 38.93 -8.87
N ILE A 71 -18.61 39.27 -8.64
CA ILE A 71 -18.28 40.66 -8.31
C ILE A 71 -18.73 41.43 -9.54
N ASP A 72 -19.86 42.12 -9.44
CA ASP A 72 -20.33 43.04 -10.47
C ASP A 72 -19.33 44.19 -10.49
N VAL A 73 -18.26 44.01 -11.24
CA VAL A 73 -17.26 45.05 -11.48
C VAL A 73 -17.92 45.98 -12.49
N GLU A 74 -18.73 46.92 -11.98
CA GLU A 74 -19.16 48.08 -12.74
C GLU A 74 -17.90 48.72 -13.36
N PRO A 75 -17.83 48.87 -14.69
CA PRO A 75 -16.73 49.62 -15.28
C PRO A 75 -16.83 51.07 -14.79
N GLU A 76 -15.76 51.61 -14.20
CA GLU A 76 -15.67 53.04 -13.91
C GLU A 76 -15.81 53.80 -15.23
N GLU A 77 -16.93 54.51 -15.41
CA GLU A 77 -17.12 55.43 -16.55
C GLU A 77 -16.15 56.62 -16.39
N GLU A 78 -15.24 56.80 -17.35
CA GLU A 78 -14.38 58.00 -17.51
C GLU A 78 -15.16 59.22 -18.02
#